data_AF-A0AAN1DV17-F1
#
_entry.id   AF-A0AAN1DV17-F1
#
_cell.length_a   1.000
_cell.length_b   1.000
_cell.length_c   1.000
_cell.angle_alpha   90.00
_cell.angle_beta   90.00
_cell.angle_gamma   90.00
#
_symmetry.space_group_name_H-M   'P 1'
#
loop_
_entity.id
_entity.type
_entity.pdbx_description
1 polymer ?
#
loop_
_entity_poly.entity_id
_entity_poly.type
_entity_poly.pdbx_seq_one_letter_code
_entity_poly.pdbx_strand_id
1 'polypeptide(L)' 'MTYFPAALACIFAPQGFLSALAFAGISLVLWSILLPPYLLIKARRSALPAVYFFPASNFILKMIIAVGAILWLLMIYAFL' A
#
# COMPACT_ATOMS: atom_id res chain seq x y z
N MET A 1 7.22 -6.86 17.42
CA MET A 1 7.81 -8.21 17.23
C MET A 1 7.43 -8.86 15.90
N THR A 2 7.09 -8.09 14.86
CA THR A 2 6.52 -8.64 13.61
C THR A 2 7.57 -9.22 12.66
N TYR A 3 8.82 -8.76 12.74
CA TYR A 3 9.91 -9.20 11.85
C TYR A 3 10.80 -10.30 12.44
N PHE A 4 10.59 -10.69 13.70
CA PHE A 4 11.43 -11.66 14.39
C PHE A 4 11.42 -13.07 13.76
N PRO A 5 10.28 -13.63 13.31
CA PRO A 5 10.26 -14.92 12.62
C PRO A 5 10.98 -14.88 11.26
N ALA A 6 10.81 -13.78 10.52
CA ALA A 6 11.49 -13.57 9.25
C ALA A 6 13.01 -13.42 9.46
N ALA A 7 13.43 -12.69 10.49
CA ALA A 7 14.84 -12.55 10.88
C ALA A 7 15.49 -13.90 11.27
N LEU A 8 14.76 -14.77 11.97
CA LEU A 8 15.23 -16.13 12.26
C LEU A 8 15.34 -16.98 10.99
N ALA A 9 14.42 -16.84 10.04
CA ALA A 9 14.49 -17.53 8.74
C ALA A 9 15.70 -17.07 7.90
N CYS A 10 16.19 -15.83 8.09
CA CYS A 10 17.38 -15.30 7.41
C CYS A 10 18.67 -16.03 7.81
N ILE A 11 18.72 -16.64 9.00
CA ILE A 11 19.88 -17.38 9.48
C ILE A 11 20.13 -18.61 8.58
N PHE A 12 19.06 -19.19 8.02
CA PHE A 12 19.12 -20.38 7.17
C PHE A 12 19.08 -20.05 5.66
N ALA A 13 18.38 -18.98 5.26
CA ALA A 13 18.26 -18.57 3.86
C ALA A 13 18.32 -17.04 3.72
N PRO A 14 19.52 -16.43 3.81
CA PRO A 14 19.68 -14.97 3.83
C PRO A 14 19.24 -14.29 2.54
N GLN A 15 19.31 -15.00 1.41
CA GLN A 15 18.94 -14.49 0.08
C GLN A 15 17.42 -14.24 -0.06
N GLY A 16 16.59 -14.95 0.72
CA GLY A 16 15.13 -14.86 0.63
C GLY A 16 14.52 -13.71 1.43
N PHE A 17 15.27 -13.10 2.36
CA PHE A 17 14.74 -12.03 3.20
C PHE A 17 14.45 -10.76 2.42
N LEU A 18 15.38 -10.37 1.55
CA LEU A 18 15.22 -9.17 0.74
C LEU A 18 14.02 -9.31 -0.20
N SER A 19 13.81 -10.50 -0.78
CA SER A 19 12.65 -10.77 -1.64
C SER A 19 11.34 -10.81 -0.85
N ALA A 20 11.32 -11.44 0.32
CA ALA A 20 10.15 -11.48 1.19
C ALA A 20 9.76 -10.08 1.70
N LEU A 21 10.76 -9.25 2.04
CA LEU A 21 10.56 -7.87 2.45
C LEU A 21 10.03 -7.01 1.28
N ALA A 22 10.56 -7.20 0.07
CA ALA A 22 10.05 -6.53 -1.13
C ALA A 22 8.58 -6.91 -1.41
N PHE A 23 8.21 -8.19 -1.29
CA PHE A 23 6.83 -8.66 -1.48
C PHE A 23 5.87 -8.13 -0.41
N ALA A 24 6.34 -8.03 0.84
CA ALA A 24 5.60 -7.37 1.92
C ALA A 24 5.38 -5.88 1.60
N GLY A 25 6.39 -5.20 1.04
CA GLY A 25 6.28 -3.82 0.57
C GLY A 25 5.24 -3.62 -0.54
N ILE A 26 5.24 -4.49 -1.55
CA ILE A 26 4.22 -4.48 -2.64
C ILE A 26 2.81 -4.64 -2.05
N SER A 27 2.64 -5.55 -1.08
CA SER A 27 1.36 -5.77 -0.41
C SER A 27 0.94 -4.56 0.44
N LEU A 28 1.88 -3.92 1.13
CA LEU A 28 1.64 -2.71 1.93
C LEU A 28 1.16 -1.55 1.05
N VAL A 29 1.73 -1.37 -0.14
CA VAL A 29 1.31 -0.31 -1.07
C VAL A 29 -0.15 -0.49 -1.50
N LEU A 30 -0.56 -1.73 -1.80
CA LEU A 30 -1.95 -2.05 -2.13
C LEU A 30 -2.91 -1.74 -0.97
N TRP A 31 -2.57 -2.21 0.23
CA TRP A 31 -3.47 -2.14 1.39
C TRP A 31 -3.51 -0.78 2.08
N SER A 32 -2.37 -0.09 2.18
CA SER A 32 -2.26 1.15 2.95
C SER A 32 -2.28 2.42 2.10
N ILE A 33 -1.88 2.36 0.82
CA ILE A 33 -1.78 3.55 -0.04
C ILE A 33 -2.93 3.61 -1.05
N LEU A 34 -3.27 2.49 -1.70
CA LEU A 34 -4.30 2.46 -2.74
C LEU A 34 -5.72 2.27 -2.19
N LEU A 35 -5.90 1.34 -1.24
CA LEU A 35 -7.23 0.98 -0.73
C LEU A 35 -7.93 2.16 -0.01
N PRO A 36 -7.32 2.90 0.94
CA PRO A 36 -8.02 3.94 1.68
C PRO A 36 -8.56 5.08 0.80
N PRO A 37 -7.80 5.70 -0.11
CA PRO A 37 -8.32 6.78 -0.94
C PRO A 37 -9.35 6.29 -1.96
N TYR A 38 -9.23 5.05 -2.45
CA TYR A 38 -10.23 4.48 -3.35
C TYR A 38 -11.59 4.29 -2.66
N LEU A 39 -11.58 3.71 -1.45
CA LEU A 39 -12.78 3.56 -0.63
C LEU A 39 -13.38 4.92 -0.26
N LEU A 40 -12.55 5.92 0.03
CA LEU A 40 -13.01 7.26 0.40
C LEU A 40 -13.64 7.99 -0.80
N ILE A 41 -13.09 7.86 -2.01
CA ILE A 41 -13.72 8.36 -3.24
C ILE A 41 -15.05 7.64 -3.51
N LYS A 42 -15.11 6.32 -3.32
CA LYS A 42 -16.34 5.55 -3.50
C LYS A 42 -17.41 5.97 -2.49
N ALA A 43 -17.04 6.11 -1.22
CA ALA A 43 -17.93 6.57 -0.15
C ALA A 43 -18.48 7.97 -0.41
N ARG A 44 -17.68 8.88 -0.98
CA ARG A 44 -18.13 10.23 -1.39
C ARG A 44 -19.17 10.23 -2.52
N ARG A 45 -19.17 9.20 -3.37
CA ARG A 45 -20.17 9.05 -4.45
C ARG A 45 -21.44 8.35 -3.96
N SER A 46 -21.35 7.56 -2.90
CA SER A 46 -22.50 6.95 -2.26
C SER A 46 -23.32 8.03 -1.55
N ALA A 47 -24.62 8.09 -1.80
CA ALA A 47 -25.55 9.10 -1.24
C ALA A 47 -25.82 8.96 0.27
N LEU A 48 -24.91 8.32 1.01
CA LEU A 48 -25.01 8.18 2.46
C LEU A 48 -24.56 9.47 3.13
N PRO A 49 -25.29 9.99 4.14
CA PRO A 49 -24.90 11.20 4.85
C PRO A 49 -23.53 10.99 5.50
N ALA A 50 -22.56 11.81 5.11
CA ALA A 50 -21.20 11.71 5.62
C ALA A 50 -21.14 12.13 7.09
N VAL A 51 -20.82 11.19 7.98
CA VAL A 51 -20.63 11.45 9.43
C VAL A 51 -19.39 12.33 9.68
N TYR A 52 -18.45 12.35 8.73
CA TYR A 52 -17.21 13.11 8.83
C TYR A 52 -16.79 13.70 7.48
N PHE A 53 -16.51 15.01 7.45
CA PHE A 53 -16.02 15.70 6.26
C PHE A 53 -14.49 15.67 6.22
N PHE A 54 -13.94 14.80 5.37
CA PHE A 54 -12.49 14.76 5.17
C PHE A 54 -12.05 15.99 4.34
N PRO A 55 -11.12 16.83 4.84
CA PRO A 55 -10.80 18.13 4.24
C PRO A 55 -10.04 18.03 2.90
N ALA A 56 -9.53 16.84 2.52
CA ALA A 56 -8.77 16.71 1.27
C ALA A 56 -9.69 16.65 0.04
N SER A 57 -9.37 17.41 -1.00
CA SER A 57 -10.11 17.39 -2.25
C SER A 57 -9.98 16.04 -2.99
N ASN A 58 -10.96 15.71 -3.84
CA ASN A 58 -10.88 14.52 -4.70
C ASN A 58 -9.62 14.49 -5.60
N PHE A 59 -9.04 15.66 -5.89
CA PHE A 59 -7.78 15.77 -6.65
C PHE A 59 -6.59 15.21 -5.86
N ILE A 60 -6.47 15.56 -4.57
CA ILE A 60 -5.40 15.04 -3.69
C ILE A 60 -5.50 13.52 -3.57
N LEU A 61 -6.72 12.97 -3.39
CA LEU A 61 -6.90 11.52 -3.32
C LEU A 61 -6.50 10.81 -4.62
N LYS A 62 -6.82 11.38 -5.78
CA LYS A 62 -6.39 10.84 -7.07
C LYS A 62 -4.87 10.89 -7.24
N MET A 63 -4.21 11.96 -6.77
CA MET A 63 -2.75 12.07 -6.78
C MET A 63 -2.09 11.00 -5.90
N ILE A 64 -2.63 10.75 -4.70
CA ILE A 64 -2.13 9.67 -3.81
C ILE A 64 -2.25 8.30 -4.48
N ILE A 65 -3.38 8.04 -5.15
CA ILE A 65 -3.59 6.80 -5.91
C ILE A 65 -2.57 6.68 -7.06
N ALA A 66 -2.33 7.77 -7.81
CA ALA A 66 -1.39 7.78 -8.91
C ALA A 66 0.05 7.51 -8.44
N VAL A 67 0.49 8.19 -7.38
CA VAL A 67 1.82 7.97 -6.78
C VAL A 67 1.94 6.55 -6.22
N GLY A 68 0.91 6.05 -5.54
CA GLY A 68 0.86 4.67 -5.05
C GLY A 68 0.97 3.63 -6.17
N ALA A 69 0.28 3.85 -7.30
CA ALA A 69 0.37 2.98 -8.47
C ALA A 69 1.76 3.00 -9.12
N ILE A 70 2.40 4.18 -9.21
CA ILE A 70 3.77 4.31 -9.72
C ILE A 70 4.76 3.57 -8.81
N LEU A 71 4.65 3.75 -7.49
CA LEU A 71 5.50 3.04 -6.53
C LEU A 71 5.30 1.53 -6.63
N TRP A 72 4.06 1.07 -6.76
CA TRP A 72 3.76 -0.35 -6.94
C TRP A 72 4.38 -0.93 -8.23
N LEU A 73 4.25 -0.23 -9.35
CA LEU A 73 4.87 -0.62 -10.62
C LEU A 73 6.40 -0.65 -10.53
N LEU A 74 7.00 0.34 -9.86
CA LEU A 74 8.44 0.42 -9.66
C LEU A 74 8.95 -0.75 -8.80
N MET A 75 8.21 -1.11 -7.74
CA MET A 75 8.56 -2.25 -6.90
C MET A 75 8.44 -3.59 -7.62
N ILE A 76 7.44 -3.74 -8.50
CA ILE A 76 7.33 -4.93 -9.37
C ILE A 76 8.49 -4.99 -10.36
N TYR A 77 8.81 -3.86 -11.00
CA TYR A 77 9.92 -3.79 -11.95
C TYR A 77 11.26 -4.11 -11.30
N ALA A 78 11.51 -3.62 -10.09
CA ALA A 78 12.73 -3.90 -9.34
C ALA A 78 12.82 -5.35 -8.80
N PHE A 79 11.70 -6.08 -8.80
CA PHE A 79 11.61 -7.47 -8.34
C PHE A 79 11.69 -8.49 -9.48
N LEU A 80 11.40 -8.07 -10.72
CA LEU A 80 11.50 -8.89 -11.94
C LEU A 80 12.97 -9.05 -12.37
#